data_AF-A0A968KAB7-F1
#
_entry.id   AF-A0A968KAB7-F1
#
_cell.length_a   1.000
_cell.length_b   1.000
_cell.length_c   1.000
_cell.angle_alpha   90.00
_cell.angle_beta   90.00
_cell.angle_gamma   90.00
#
_symmetry.space_group_name_H-M   'P 1'
#
loop_
_entity.id
_entity.type
_entity.pdbx_description
1 polymer ?
#
loop_
_entity_poly.entity_id
_entity_poly.type
_entity_poly.pdbx_seq_one_letter_code
_entity_poly.pdbx_strand_id
1 'polypeptide(L)' 'WIEGKHPELANGVLFTTGDVMEEETKGFLERAARPFLLKPFTRDEIKAIIRKASKEVG' A
#
# COMPACT_ATOMS: atom_id res chain seq x y z
N TRP A 1 4.33 -10.41 9.72
CA TRP A 1 5.12 -9.92 10.88
C TRP A 1 4.50 -8.69 11.50
N ILE A 2 4.31 -7.58 10.75
CA ILE A 2 3.71 -6.34 11.26
C ILE A 2 2.35 -6.61 11.94
N GLU A 3 1.42 -7.28 11.26
CA GLU A 3 0.10 -7.61 11.84
C GLU A 3 0.15 -8.39 13.17
N GLY A 4 1.18 -9.20 13.38
CA GLY A 4 1.32 -10.01 14.61
C GLY A 4 2.20 -9.39 15.69
N LYS A 5 2.95 -8.33 15.39
CA LYS A 5 3.93 -7.72 16.31
C LYS A 5 3.68 -6.24 16.58
N HIS A 6 3.16 -5.54 15.58
CA HIS A 6 2.87 -4.10 15.58
C HIS A 6 1.57 -3.83 14.80
N PRO A 7 0.42 -4.37 15.26
CA PRO A 7 -0.85 -4.18 14.57
C PRO A 7 -1.24 -2.71 14.39
N GLU A 8 -0.79 -1.83 15.29
CA GLU A 8 -0.96 -0.38 15.21
C GLU A 8 -0.30 0.25 13.98
N LEU A 9 0.77 -0.36 13.47
CA LEU A 9 1.49 0.11 12.30
C LEU A 9 0.92 -0.46 10.99
N ALA A 10 0.10 -1.51 11.04
CA ALA A 10 -0.39 -2.20 9.85
C ALA A 10 -1.22 -1.29 8.93
N ASN A 11 -1.98 -0.34 9.49
CA ASN A 11 -2.77 0.62 8.72
C ASN A 11 -1.91 1.69 8.01
N GLY A 12 -0.64 1.86 8.40
CA GLY A 12 0.30 2.82 7.81
C GLY A 12 1.15 2.26 6.66
N VAL A 13 0.90 1.01 6.25
CA VAL A 13 1.70 0.34 5.22
C VAL A 13 1.17 0.68 3.82
N LEU A 14 2.07 1.20 2.97
CA LEU A 14 1.85 1.44 1.55
C LEU A 14 2.75 0.50 0.74
N PHE A 15 2.17 -0.30 -0.15
CA PHE A 15 2.94 -1.17 -1.03
C PHE A 15 3.36 -0.45 -2.31
N THR A 16 4.53 -0.78 -2.85
CA THR A 16 4.94 -0.35 -4.18
C THR A 16 5.49 -1.52 -4.97
N THR A 17 5.05 -1.69 -6.22
CA THR A 17 5.51 -2.78 -7.09
C THR A 17 5.93 -2.22 -8.45
N GLY A 18 6.86 -2.88 -9.16
CA GLY A 18 7.34 -2.45 -10.47
C GLY A 18 7.15 -3.54 -11.52
N ASP A 19 6.76 -3.10 -12.72
CA ASP A 19 6.40 -3.89 -13.93
C ASP A 19 5.42 -5.07 -13.69
N VAL A 20 4.91 -5.64 -14.80
CA VAL A 20 3.83 -6.65 -14.93
C VAL A 20 3.42 -7.28 -13.61
N MET A 21 2.25 -6.88 -13.09
CA MET A 21 1.64 -7.53 -11.93
C MET A 21 1.31 -8.98 -12.29
N GLU A 22 2.15 -9.92 -11.88
CA GLU A 22 1.78 -11.33 -11.87
C GLU A 22 0.53 -11.54 -11.01
N GLU A 23 -0.32 -12.50 -11.37
CA GLU A 23 -1.59 -12.76 -10.66
C GLU A 23 -1.39 -12.96 -9.16
N GLU A 24 -0.26 -13.54 -8.76
CA GLU A 24 0.10 -13.72 -7.35
C GLU A 24 0.27 -12.38 -6.62
N THR A 25 0.99 -11.44 -7.23
CA THR A 25 1.21 -10.09 -6.66
C THR A 25 -0.10 -9.33 -6.56
N LYS A 26 -0.96 -9.45 -7.57
CA LYS A 26 -2.29 -8.85 -7.55
C LYS A 26 -3.14 -9.43 -6.41
N GLY A 27 -3.20 -10.76 -6.30
CA GLY A 27 -3.94 -11.44 -5.25
C GLY A 27 -3.42 -11.10 -3.84
N PHE A 28 -2.11 -10.93 -3.68
CA PHE A 28 -1.53 -10.44 -2.42
C PHE A 28 -2.02 -9.04 -2.07
N LEU A 29 -1.99 -8.10 -3.02
CA LEU A 29 -2.40 -6.71 -2.78
C LEU A 29 -3.90 -6.59 -2.49
N GLU A 30 -4.73 -7.39 -3.15
CA GLU A 30 -6.16 -7.48 -2.87
C GLU A 30 -6.42 -8.01 -1.45
N ARG A 31 -5.73 -9.09 -1.04
CA ARG A 31 -5.87 -9.67 0.31
C ARG A 31 -5.33 -8.77 1.42
N ALA A 32 -4.25 -8.04 1.15
CA ALA A 32 -3.66 -7.12 2.12
C ALA A 32 -4.63 -5.97 2.47
N ALA A 33 -5.55 -5.64 1.56
CA ALA A 33 -6.51 -4.53 1.72
C ALA A 33 -5.82 -3.21 2.13
N ARG A 34 -4.60 -2.98 1.60
CA ARG A 34 -3.79 -1.79 1.87
C ARG A 34 -3.56 -0.97 0.60
N PRO A 35 -3.32 0.34 0.74
CA PRO A 35 -2.94 1.17 -0.38
C PRO A 35 -1.70 0.61 -1.11
N PHE A 36 -1.68 0.75 -2.44
CA PHE A 36 -0.50 0.42 -3.24
C PHE A 36 -0.30 1.41 -4.39
N LEU A 37 0.94 1.52 -4.87
CA LEU A 37 1.33 2.27 -6.06
C LEU A 37 2.15 1.41 -7.02
N LEU A 38 1.87 1.55 -8.32
CA LEU A 38 2.70 0.98 -9.37
C LEU A 38 3.89 1.90 -9.64
N LYS A 39 5.06 1.33 -9.82
CA LYS A 39 6.27 2.01 -10.29
C LYS A 39 6.30 2.01 -11.82
N PRO A 40 6.83 3.07 -12.46
CA PRO A 40 7.30 4.30 -11.81
C PRO A 40 6.12 5.16 -11.33
N PHE A 41 6.34 5.92 -10.25
CA PHE A 41 5.40 6.92 -9.75
C PHE A 41 6.12 8.24 -9.51
N THR A 42 5.34 9.32 -9.54
CA THR A 42 5.76 10.68 -9.27
C THR A 42 5.72 11.01 -7.78
N ARG A 43 6.40 12.10 -7.42
CA ARG A 43 6.37 12.64 -6.07
C ARG A 43 4.96 13.09 -5.64
N ASP A 44 4.11 13.47 -6.58
CA ASP A 44 2.77 13.94 -6.25
C ASP A 44 1.77 12.79 -6.11
N GLU A 45 1.94 11.69 -6.85
CA GLU A 45 1.18 10.44 -6.64
C GLU A 45 1.44 9.85 -5.26
N ILE A 46 2.70 9.81 -4.80
CA ILE A 46 3.00 9.31 -3.45
C ILE A 46 2.42 10.22 -2.36
N LYS A 47 2.47 11.55 -2.52
CA LYS A 47 1.82 12.48 -1.57
C LYS A 47 0.30 12.30 -1.57
N ALA A 48 -0.31 12.11 -2.74
CA ALA A 48 -1.75 11.96 -2.87
C ALA A 48 -2.24 10.70 -2.14
N ILE A 49 -1.55 9.56 -2.32
CA ILE A 49 -1.96 8.31 -1.67
C ILE A 49 -1.73 8.35 -0.16
N ILE A 50 -0.63 8.96 0.31
CA ILE A 50 -0.39 9.16 1.75
C ILE A 50 -1.51 10.01 2.35
N ARG A 51 -1.87 11.13 1.72
CA ARG A 51 -2.97 11.99 2.18
C ARG A 51 -4.31 11.26 2.21
N LYS A 52 -4.58 10.39 1.23
CA LYS A 52 -5.79 9.57 1.19
C LYS A 52 -5.80 8.58 2.35
N ALA A 53 -4.73 7.80 2.51
CA ALA A 53 -4.60 6.80 3.55
C ALA A 53 -4.69 7.41 4.97
N SER A 54 -4.09 8.58 5.20
CA SER A 54 -4.17 9.26 6.50
C SER A 54 -5.55 9.82 6.83
N LYS A 55 -6.41 10.07 5.83
CA LYS A 55 -7.78 10.56 6.04
C LYS A 55 -8.77 9.44 6.34
N GLU A 56 -8.49 8.22 5.87
CA GLU A 56 -9.33 7.03 6.10
C GLU A 56 -9.07 6.40 7.49
N VAL A 57 -8.00 6.80 8.17
CA VAL A 57 -7.62 6.35 9.53
C VAL A 57 -8.12 7.33 10.62
N GLY A 58 -8.87 8.36 10.23
CA GLY A 58 -9.47 9.37 11.12
C GLY A 58 -10.90 9.04 11.54
#